data_AF-A0A0T9M3Y1-F1
#
_entry.id   AF-A0A0T9M3Y1-F1
#
_cell.length_a   1.000
_cell.length_b   1.000
_cell.length_c   1.000
_cell.angle_alpha   90.00
_cell.angle_beta   90.00
_cell.angle_gamma   90.00
#
_symmetry.space_group_name_H-M   'P 1'
#
loop_
_entity.id
_entity.type
_entity.pdbx_description
1 polymer ?
#
loop_
_entity_poly.entity_id
_entity_poly.type
_entity_poly.pdbx_seq_one_letter_code
_entity_poly.pdbx_strand_id
1 'polypeptide(L)'
;MKLLPIIAAALIATASFATMAAQEVSPAQATKLQSMGVISLSNISGSPTDVESALNAKADADGASHYRVIGISNPGDSSNYSASAEIYR
;
A
#
# COMPACT_ATOMS: atom_id res chain seq x y z
N MET A 1 -4.27 14.74 -56.18
CA MET A 1 -4.58 15.35 -54.87
C MET A 1 -5.38 14.35 -54.04
N LYS A 2 -4.79 13.76 -52.99
CA LYS A 2 -5.56 13.28 -51.85
C LYS A 2 -4.65 13.27 -50.62
N LEU A 3 -5.01 14.14 -49.67
CA LEU A 3 -4.38 14.36 -48.39
C LEU A 3 -4.80 13.23 -47.45
N LEU A 4 -3.85 12.63 -46.74
CA LEU A 4 -4.12 11.77 -45.58
C LEU A 4 -3.22 12.23 -44.43
N PRO A 5 -3.70 13.08 -43.51
CA PRO A 5 -2.98 13.36 -42.28
C PRO A 5 -3.36 12.28 -41.25
N ILE A 6 -2.46 11.34 -40.98
CA ILE A 6 -2.65 10.36 -39.91
C ILE A 6 -2.11 10.95 -38.60
N ILE A 7 -3.04 11.64 -37.93
CA ILE A 7 -3.36 11.62 -36.49
C ILE A 7 -2.35 10.99 -35.51
N ALA A 8 -2.04 11.81 -34.50
CA ALA A 8 -1.71 11.51 -33.11
C ALA A 8 -0.42 10.71 -32.80
N ALA A 9 0.63 11.46 -32.47
CA ALA A 9 1.69 10.96 -31.60
C ALA A 9 1.10 10.69 -30.20
N ALA A 10 0.82 9.41 -29.91
CA ALA A 10 0.51 8.96 -28.57
C ALA A 10 1.75 9.14 -27.69
N LEU A 11 1.73 10.16 -26.82
CA LEU A 11 2.70 10.27 -25.73
C LEU A 11 2.40 9.15 -24.74
N ILE A 12 3.07 8.01 -24.91
CA ILE A 12 3.07 6.94 -23.91
C ILE A 12 3.87 7.50 -22.73
N ALA A 13 3.17 8.11 -21.78
CA ALA A 13 3.73 8.44 -20.49
C ALA A 13 4.03 7.11 -19.79
N THR A 14 5.26 6.62 -19.93
CA THR A 14 5.77 5.55 -19.07
C THR A 14 5.88 6.14 -17.67
N ALA A 15 4.84 5.97 -16.87
CA ALA A 15 4.91 6.31 -15.46
C ALA A 15 6.01 5.44 -14.85
N SER A 16 7.16 6.05 -14.59
CA SER A 16 8.24 5.41 -13.85
C SER A 16 7.74 5.13 -12.45
N PHE A 17 7.44 3.86 -12.16
CA PHE A 17 7.18 3.39 -10.82
C PHE A 17 8.52 3.40 -10.06
N ALA A 18 8.84 4.52 -9.43
CA ALA A 18 9.86 4.51 -8.39
C ALA A 18 9.36 3.55 -7.30
N THR A 19 10.12 2.49 -7.02
CA THR A 19 9.86 1.59 -5.89
C THR A 19 10.07 2.42 -4.62
N MET A 20 8.98 3.00 -4.13
CA MET A 20 8.90 3.66 -2.84
C MET A 20 8.30 2.62 -1.90
N ALA A 21 8.91 2.45 -0.72
CA ALA A 21 8.34 1.63 0.35
C ALA A 21 6.87 2.01 0.57
N ALA A 22 6.03 1.03 0.90
CA ALA A 22 4.60 1.26 1.02
C ALA A 22 4.34 2.41 1.99
N GLN A 23 3.65 3.45 1.51
CA GLN A 23 3.41 4.64 2.32
C GLN A 23 2.03 4.57 2.96
N GLU A 24 1.93 4.98 4.22
CA GLU A 24 0.63 5.08 4.89
C GLU A 24 -0.22 6.17 4.21
N VAL A 25 -1.46 5.83 3.84
CA VAL A 25 -2.38 6.74 3.15
C VAL A 25 -3.66 7.01 3.95
N SER A 26 -4.13 8.25 3.83
CA SER A 26 -5.44 8.65 4.35
C SER A 26 -6.57 8.06 3.51
N PRO A 27 -7.79 7.88 4.08
CA PRO A 27 -8.92 7.30 3.36
C PRO A 27 -9.32 8.05 2.08
N ALA A 28 -9.08 9.38 2.04
CA ALA A 28 -9.34 10.20 0.85
C ALA A 28 -8.32 9.99 -0.28
N GLN A 29 -7.09 9.58 0.06
CA GLN A 29 -6.07 9.21 -0.91
C GLN A 29 -6.28 7.78 -1.39
N ALA A 30 -6.65 6.88 -0.48
CA ALA A 30 -6.99 5.49 -0.78
C ALA A 30 -8.14 5.35 -1.78
N THR A 31 -9.07 6.31 -1.85
CA THR A 31 -10.18 6.28 -2.83
C THR A 31 -9.73 6.37 -4.29
N LYS A 32 -8.52 6.87 -4.53
CA LYS A 32 -7.91 6.96 -5.87
C LYS A 32 -7.00 5.77 -6.18
N LEU A 33 -6.78 4.89 -5.19
CA LEU A 33 -5.92 3.72 -5.30
C LEU A 33 -6.78 2.45 -5.42
N GLN A 34 -6.20 1.40 -6.00
CA GLN A 34 -6.92 0.14 -6.12
C GLN A 34 -6.68 -0.70 -4.88
N SER A 35 -7.74 -0.94 -4.09
CA SER A 35 -7.67 -1.86 -2.94
C SER A 35 -7.28 -3.26 -3.41
N MET A 36 -6.21 -3.78 -2.81
CA MET A 36 -5.68 -5.12 -3.07
C MET A 36 -6.18 -6.15 -2.07
N GLY A 37 -6.75 -5.69 -0.94
CA GLY A 37 -7.22 -6.52 0.14
C GLY A 37 -6.69 -6.07 1.50
N VAL A 38 -6.81 -6.95 2.49
CA VAL A 38 -6.39 -6.71 3.87
C VAL A 38 -5.32 -7.71 4.25
N ILE A 39 -4.23 -7.22 4.80
CA ILE A 39 -3.19 -8.02 5.45
C ILE A 39 -3.39 -7.98 6.95
N SER A 40 -3.08 -9.09 7.61
CA SER A 40 -3.10 -9.20 9.07
C SER A 40 -1.80 -9.82 9.55
N LEU A 41 -1.26 -9.23 10.61
CA LEU A 41 -0.08 -9.67 11.32
C LEU A 41 -0.47 -9.96 12.76
N SER A 42 0.17 -10.99 13.31
CA SER A 42 0.00 -11.40 14.70
C SER A 42 1.37 -11.75 15.25
N ASN A 43 1.46 -11.83 16.57
CA ASN A 43 2.67 -12.24 17.25
C ASN A 43 3.85 -11.25 17.08
N ILE A 44 3.54 -9.96 16.95
CA ILE A 44 4.54 -8.89 16.87
C ILE A 44 4.96 -8.49 18.29
N SER A 45 6.17 -8.83 18.69
CA SER A 45 6.74 -8.43 19.97
C SER A 45 7.44 -7.07 19.84
N GLY A 46 7.22 -6.15 20.77
CA GLY A 46 7.95 -4.88 20.81
C GLY A 46 7.04 -3.68 21.02
N SER A 47 7.20 -2.68 20.17
CA SER A 47 6.55 -1.37 20.24
C SER A 47 5.58 -1.16 19.05
N PRO A 48 4.70 -0.15 19.12
CA PRO A 48 3.84 0.22 17.99
C PRO A 48 4.61 0.49 16.69
N THR A 49 5.84 0.99 16.75
CA THR A 49 6.68 1.22 15.58
C THR A 49 7.14 -0.08 14.91
N ASP A 50 7.33 -1.14 15.69
CA ASP A 50 7.64 -2.48 15.15
C ASP A 50 6.43 -3.04 14.39
N VAL A 51 5.22 -2.76 14.87
CA VAL A 51 3.96 -3.12 14.18
C VAL A 51 3.85 -2.42 12.83
N GLU A 52 4.11 -1.11 12.79
CA GLU A 52 4.10 -0.33 11.55
C GLU A 52 5.15 -0.84 10.55
N SER A 53 6.38 -1.08 11.03
CA SER A 53 7.47 -1.60 10.20
C SER A 53 7.13 -2.99 9.63
N ALA A 54 6.52 -3.85 10.43
CA ALA A 54 6.10 -5.17 9.99
C ALA A 54 4.97 -5.10 8.95
N LEU A 55 4.01 -4.19 9.12
CA LEU A 55 2.94 -3.94 8.14
C LEU A 55 3.50 -3.42 6.82
N ASN A 56 4.44 -2.47 6.88
CA ASN A 56 5.11 -1.92 5.72
C ASN A 56 5.83 -3.03 4.93
N ALA A 57 6.65 -3.83 5.61
CA ALA A 57 7.36 -4.95 5.00
C ALA A 57 6.42 -5.99 4.38
N LYS A 58 5.28 -6.29 5.04
CA LYS A 58 4.26 -7.21 4.53
C LYS A 58 3.54 -6.65 3.30
N ALA A 59 3.22 -5.35 3.31
CA ALA A 59 2.59 -4.66 2.18
C ALA A 59 3.51 -4.65 0.95
N ASP A 60 4.79 -4.31 1.14
CA ASP A 60 5.82 -4.36 0.10
C ASP A 60 5.97 -5.78 -0.48
N ALA A 61 6.02 -6.80 0.39
CA ALA A 61 6.12 -8.20 -0.03
C ALA A 61 4.90 -8.66 -0.86
N ASP A 62 3.72 -8.12 -0.59
CA ASP A 62 2.49 -8.40 -1.35
C ASP A 62 2.37 -7.52 -2.62
N GLY A 63 3.36 -6.66 -2.88
CA GLY A 63 3.42 -5.77 -4.04
C GLY A 63 2.47 -4.58 -3.95
N ALA A 64 2.15 -4.14 -2.74
CA ALA A 64 1.40 -2.92 -2.49
C ALA A 64 2.33 -1.70 -2.51
N SER A 65 1.84 -0.58 -3.05
CA SER A 65 2.54 0.71 -3.04
C SER A 65 2.13 1.58 -1.85
N HIS A 66 0.98 1.27 -1.23
CA HIS A 66 0.44 2.00 -0.10
C HIS A 66 -0.30 1.05 0.85
N TYR A 67 -0.37 1.42 2.12
CA TYR A 67 -1.20 0.71 3.11
C TYR A 67 -1.95 1.69 4.00
N ARG A 68 -2.96 1.20 4.69
CA ARG A 68 -3.71 1.95 5.71
C ARG A 68 -3.98 1.04 6.87
N VAL A 69 -3.49 1.40 8.05
CA VAL A 69 -3.77 0.64 9.27
C VAL A 69 -5.28 0.75 9.57
N ILE A 70 -5.95 -0.40 9.68
CA ILE A 70 -7.38 -0.47 9.99
C ILE A 70 -7.66 -1.02 11.39
N GLY A 71 -6.65 -1.61 12.03
CA GLY A 71 -6.74 -2.02 13.43
C GLY A 71 -5.39 -2.43 14.00
N ILE A 72 -5.13 -2.04 15.24
CA ILE A 72 -4.05 -2.57 16.07
C ILE A 72 -4.70 -3.08 17.36
N SER A 73 -4.31 -4.27 17.79
CA SER A 73 -4.80 -4.90 19.01
C SER A 73 -3.61 -5.39 19.83
N ASN A 74 -3.58 -4.97 21.08
CA ASN A 74 -2.65 -5.49 22.09
C ASN A 74 -3.50 -6.05 23.24
N PRO A 75 -3.42 -7.35 23.56
CA PRO A 75 -4.25 -7.93 24.62
C PRO A 75 -3.91 -7.42 26.03
N GLY A 76 -2.81 -6.66 26.19
CA GLY A 76 -2.50 -5.91 27.42
C GLY A 76 -2.01 -6.77 28.60
N ASP A 77 -1.98 -8.08 28.44
CA ASP A 77 -1.50 -9.10 29.37
C ASP A 77 -0.03 -9.50 29.10
N SER A 78 0.75 -8.64 28.43
CA SER A 78 2.07 -8.94 27.86
C SER A 78 2.05 -9.83 26.61
N SER A 79 0.86 -10.12 26.06
CA SER A 79 0.76 -10.78 24.76
C SER A 79 1.25 -9.89 23.63
N ASN A 80 1.66 -10.54 22.54
CA ASN A 80 2.16 -9.88 21.35
C ASN A 80 1.08 -9.03 20.65
N TYR A 81 1.54 -7.99 19.95
CA TYR A 81 0.69 -7.15 19.13
C TYR A 81 0.15 -7.93 17.92
N SER A 82 -1.08 -7.59 17.56
CA SER A 82 -1.70 -7.96 16.29
C SER A 82 -2.16 -6.71 15.57
N ALA A 83 -2.04 -6.68 14.26
CA ALA A 83 -2.47 -5.55 13.47
C ALA A 83 -3.00 -5.97 12.11
N SER A 84 -3.90 -5.16 11.56
CA SER A 84 -4.45 -5.34 10.24
C SER A 84 -4.34 -4.04 9.46
N ALA A 85 -3.95 -4.14 8.19
CA ALA A 85 -3.91 -3.01 7.28
C ALA A 85 -4.58 -3.38 5.96
N GLU A 86 -5.27 -2.41 5.38
CA GLU A 86 -5.72 -2.49 3.99
C GLU A 86 -4.56 -2.05 3.09
N ILE A 87 -4.32 -2.77 2.01
CA ILE A 87 -3.21 -2.51 1.09
C ILE A 87 -3.72 -2.09 -0.28
N TYR A 88 -2.97 -1.22 -0.95
CA TYR A 88 -3.37 -0.63 -2.22
C TYR A 88 -2.22 -0.63 -3.23
N ARG A 89 -2.59 -0.63 -4.52
CA ARG A 89 -1.69 -0.38 -5.65
C ARG A 89 -2.08 0.87 -6.42
#